data_AF-B8MKS9-F1
#
_entry.id   AF-B8MKS9-F1
#
_cell.length_a   1.000
_cell.length_b   1.000
_cell.length_c   1.000
_cell.angle_alpha   90.00
_cell.angle_beta   90.00
_cell.angle_gamma   90.00
#
_symmetry.space_group_name_H-M   'P 1'
#
loop_
_entity.id
_entity.type
_entity.pdbx_description
1 polymer ?
#
loop_
_entity_poly.entity_id
_entity_poly.type
_entity_poly.pdbx_seq_one_letter_code
_entity_poly.pdbx_strand_id
1 'polypeptide(L)'
;MLNIPSPPIPLDEFRVSYETGFLPVHSTANNKKLPLHRLSNPYYTPWEDVMTNLPRLIQSGEIRKKILDLPVLSVNGLDANEEAEWQRAYLVLAFLTHAYIWGGKKAEDKLPPSISRPFVEISAHLELPPCATYAALNLWNFTTKPSEDNEDIDLTNPDNLYTINSFTGTDDERWFLVVSVAMEACGAKMIRLVLDSIVTINMTTNNTSEDDGNTDISSNRNVILTNLLNEMGKCIDELGHILERMYERNDPMTFYHQIRPLLAGSKNMAAAGLPNGMFYDTGDNNGRWHQYSGGSNAQSSLVQLIDIALGIQHIASGEVSDKTGKDQRTAFMKVTPLWSPFWSFEN
;
A
#
# COMPACT_ATOMS: atom_id res chain seq x y z
N MET A 1 21.72 -3.41 23.22
CA MET A 1 20.63 -2.41 23.32
C MET A 1 21.28 -1.04 23.39
N LEU A 2 21.25 -0.29 22.29
CA LEU A 2 21.68 1.11 22.31
C LEU A 2 20.62 1.88 23.11
N ASN A 3 21.04 2.65 24.13
CA ASN A 3 20.16 3.56 24.85
C ASN A 3 19.78 4.70 23.88
N ILE A 4 18.58 4.66 23.31
CA ILE A 4 18.11 5.70 22.41
C ILE A 4 17.18 6.66 23.17
N PRO A 5 17.40 7.98 23.11
CA PRO A 5 16.49 8.99 23.67
C PRO A 5 15.07 8.85 23.08
N SER A 6 14.06 9.38 23.80
CA SER A 6 12.66 9.45 23.36
C SER A 6 12.52 9.76 21.86
N PRO A 7 11.56 9.12 21.16
CA PRO A 7 11.47 9.18 19.70
C PRO A 7 11.40 10.64 19.22
N PRO A 8 12.27 11.05 18.29
CA PRO A 8 12.49 12.45 17.95
C PRO A 8 11.36 13.11 17.15
N ILE A 9 10.40 12.33 16.61
CA ILE A 9 9.32 12.80 15.72
C ILE A 9 8.04 12.01 16.04
N PRO A 10 6.89 12.68 16.24
CA PRO A 10 5.60 12.00 16.37
C PRO A 10 5.20 11.38 15.02
N LEU A 11 5.41 10.06 14.86
CA LEU A 11 5.11 9.36 13.60
C LEU A 11 3.60 9.13 13.38
N ASP A 12 2.80 9.25 14.43
CA ASP A 12 1.34 9.05 14.37
C ASP A 12 0.67 10.06 13.42
N GLU A 13 1.19 11.29 13.33
CA GLU A 13 0.70 12.32 12.39
C GLU A 13 0.90 11.89 10.92
N PHE A 14 1.89 11.05 10.66
CA PHE A 14 2.18 10.48 9.35
C PHE A 14 1.54 9.10 9.17
N ARG A 15 0.78 8.60 10.16
CA ARG A 15 0.21 7.24 10.20
C ARG A 15 1.28 6.15 10.04
N VAL A 16 2.48 6.40 10.56
CA VAL A 16 3.63 5.49 10.54
C VAL A 16 3.95 5.05 11.97
N SER A 17 4.45 3.83 12.16
CA SER A 17 4.94 3.34 13.45
C SER A 17 6.38 2.86 13.37
N TYR A 18 7.13 2.99 14.47
CA TYR A 18 8.46 2.37 14.60
C TYR A 18 8.40 0.84 14.63
N GLU A 19 7.24 0.26 14.92
CA GLU A 19 7.09 -1.18 15.14
C GLU A 19 6.62 -1.89 13.88
N THR A 20 5.74 -1.25 13.08
CA THR A 20 5.10 -1.85 11.90
C THR A 20 5.33 -1.04 10.63
N GLY A 21 6.08 0.07 10.69
CA GLY A 21 6.39 0.91 9.56
C GLY A 21 5.13 1.53 8.97
N PHE A 22 4.89 1.26 7.68
CA PHE A 22 3.71 1.72 6.94
C PHE A 22 2.51 0.76 7.05
N LEU A 23 2.63 -0.36 7.78
CA LEU A 23 1.47 -1.20 8.08
C LEU A 23 0.60 -0.55 9.17
N PRO A 24 -0.73 -0.73 9.12
CA PRO A 24 -1.65 -0.11 10.07
C PRO A 24 -1.31 -0.41 11.53
N VAL A 25 -1.53 0.59 12.38
CA VAL A 25 -1.17 0.59 13.80
C VAL A 25 -2.38 0.25 14.69
N HIS A 26 -3.58 0.06 14.10
CA HIS A 26 -4.87 0.12 14.81
C HIS A 26 -4.91 -0.68 16.11
N SER A 27 -5.27 0.03 17.18
CA SER A 27 -5.47 -0.51 18.53
C SER A 27 -6.93 -0.97 18.65
N THR A 28 -7.19 -2.26 18.49
CA THR A 28 -8.39 -2.81 19.12
C THR A 28 -8.12 -3.02 20.61
N ALA A 29 -9.17 -2.94 21.44
CA ALA A 29 -9.11 -3.08 22.90
C ALA A 29 -8.39 -4.35 23.43
N ASN A 30 -8.02 -5.27 22.54
CA ASN A 30 -7.27 -6.50 22.79
C ASN A 30 -5.85 -6.51 22.18
N ASN A 31 -5.22 -5.35 21.96
CA ASN A 31 -3.78 -5.26 21.70
C ASN A 31 -3.33 -5.90 20.36
N LYS A 32 -4.09 -5.72 19.25
CA LYS A 32 -3.70 -6.28 17.94
C LYS A 32 -3.69 -5.28 16.79
N LYS A 33 -2.49 -5.11 16.21
CA LYS A 33 -2.10 -4.30 15.05
C LYS A 33 -2.45 -5.00 13.72
N LEU A 34 -3.73 -5.34 13.52
CA LEU A 34 -4.18 -6.02 12.30
C LEU A 34 -5.26 -5.22 11.59
N PRO A 35 -5.31 -5.24 10.24
CA PRO A 35 -6.40 -4.63 9.48
C PRO A 35 -7.77 -5.18 9.88
N LEU A 36 -8.81 -4.35 9.75
CA LEU A 36 -10.18 -4.75 10.03
C LEU A 36 -10.65 -5.81 9.03
N HIS A 37 -11.12 -6.96 9.52
CA HIS A 37 -11.54 -8.08 8.67
C HIS A 37 -12.90 -7.87 7.99
N ARG A 38 -13.80 -7.10 8.62
CA ARG A 38 -15.17 -6.88 8.16
C ARG A 38 -15.71 -5.58 8.76
N LEU A 39 -16.47 -4.82 7.99
CA LEU A 39 -17.17 -3.63 8.49
C LEU A 39 -18.12 -4.01 9.63
N SER A 40 -18.11 -3.23 10.71
CA SER A 40 -18.86 -3.52 11.94
C SER A 40 -20.35 -3.26 11.77
N ASN A 41 -20.70 -2.22 10.99
CA ASN A 41 -22.07 -1.80 10.76
C ASN A 41 -22.80 -2.74 9.78
N PRO A 42 -23.89 -3.43 10.20
CA PRO A 42 -24.62 -4.36 9.35
C PRO A 42 -25.21 -3.74 8.07
N TYR A 43 -25.34 -2.41 8.01
CA TYR A 43 -25.75 -1.70 6.80
C TYR A 43 -24.87 -2.02 5.57
N TYR A 44 -23.57 -2.29 5.79
CA TYR A 44 -22.61 -2.61 4.73
C TYR A 44 -22.48 -4.11 4.42
N THR A 45 -23.31 -4.96 5.05
CA THR A 45 -23.35 -6.41 4.79
C THR A 45 -23.45 -6.78 3.30
N PRO A 46 -24.23 -6.06 2.45
CA PRO A 46 -24.29 -6.38 1.02
C PRO A 46 -22.92 -6.40 0.33
N TRP A 47 -22.00 -5.51 0.69
CA TRP A 47 -20.64 -5.51 0.13
C TRP A 47 -19.82 -6.70 0.66
N GLU A 48 -19.86 -6.93 1.97
CA GLU A 48 -19.08 -7.97 2.65
C GLU A 48 -19.50 -9.40 2.24
N ASP A 49 -20.78 -9.61 1.93
CA ASP A 49 -21.29 -10.91 1.48
C ASP A 49 -20.79 -11.29 0.07
N VAL A 50 -20.64 -10.29 -0.81
CA VAL A 50 -20.01 -10.50 -2.13
C VAL A 50 -18.53 -10.82 -1.94
N MET A 51 -17.83 -10.08 -1.08
CA MET A 51 -16.41 -10.29 -0.78
C MET A 51 -16.12 -11.69 -0.23
N THR A 52 -16.99 -12.20 0.66
CA THR A 52 -16.86 -13.54 1.24
C THR A 52 -16.85 -14.65 0.17
N ASN A 53 -17.52 -14.43 -0.96
CA ASN A 53 -17.64 -15.39 -2.05
C ASN A 53 -16.88 -14.97 -3.31
N LEU A 54 -16.02 -13.95 -3.24
CA LEU A 54 -15.49 -13.26 -4.41
C LEU A 54 -14.77 -14.21 -5.39
N PRO A 55 -13.85 -15.11 -4.97
CA PRO A 55 -13.21 -16.05 -5.88
C PRO A 55 -14.19 -16.93 -6.64
N ARG A 56 -15.18 -17.47 -5.92
CA ARG A 56 -16.21 -18.34 -6.50
C ARG A 56 -17.07 -17.57 -7.51
N LEU A 57 -17.42 -16.31 -7.21
CA LEU A 57 -18.22 -15.47 -8.09
C LEU A 57 -17.48 -15.06 -9.37
N ILE A 58 -16.16 -14.82 -9.28
CA ILE A 58 -15.32 -14.56 -10.46
C ILE A 58 -15.22 -15.84 -11.30
N GLN A 59 -14.88 -16.98 -10.69
CA GLN A 59 -14.70 -18.24 -11.39
C GLN A 59 -15.98 -18.73 -12.09
N SER A 60 -17.15 -18.54 -11.46
CA SER A 60 -18.45 -18.88 -12.04
C SER A 60 -18.98 -17.87 -13.07
N GLY A 61 -18.36 -16.68 -13.17
CA GLY A 61 -18.83 -15.59 -14.01
C GLY A 61 -20.07 -14.86 -13.48
N GLU A 62 -20.45 -15.08 -12.22
CA GLU A 62 -21.62 -14.46 -11.58
C GLU A 62 -21.33 -13.08 -10.97
N ILE A 63 -20.06 -12.68 -10.86
CA ILE A 63 -19.65 -11.47 -10.14
C ILE A 63 -20.32 -10.19 -10.63
N ARG A 64 -20.43 -10.00 -11.95
CA ARG A 64 -21.07 -8.79 -12.52
C ARG A 64 -22.55 -8.70 -12.17
N LYS A 65 -23.25 -9.83 -12.25
CA LYS A 65 -24.66 -9.91 -11.87
C LYS A 65 -24.83 -9.53 -10.40
N LYS A 66 -24.01 -10.11 -9.53
CA LYS A 66 -24.05 -9.79 -8.09
C LYS A 66 -23.78 -8.32 -7.79
N ILE A 67 -22.84 -7.68 -8.50
CA ILE A 67 -22.55 -6.26 -8.31
C ILE A 67 -23.68 -5.36 -8.84
N LEU A 68 -24.31 -5.74 -9.95
CA LEU A 68 -25.48 -5.01 -10.48
C LEU A 68 -26.70 -5.11 -9.56
N ASP A 69 -26.83 -6.21 -8.80
CA ASP A 69 -27.90 -6.42 -7.81
C ASP A 69 -27.63 -5.66 -6.49
N LEU A 70 -26.45 -5.04 -6.30
CA LEU A 70 -26.13 -4.32 -5.08
C LEU A 70 -26.92 -3.01 -4.96
N PRO A 71 -27.42 -2.67 -3.75
CA PRO A 71 -27.98 -1.35 -3.49
C PRO A 71 -26.88 -0.28 -3.52
N VAL A 72 -27.27 0.96 -3.81
CA VAL A 72 -26.41 2.12 -3.59
C VAL A 72 -26.40 2.43 -2.09
N LEU A 73 -25.27 2.16 -1.42
CA LEU A 73 -25.10 2.44 0.00
C LEU A 73 -24.38 3.78 0.21
N SER A 74 -24.79 4.52 1.24
CA SER A 74 -24.14 5.77 1.68
C SER A 74 -22.96 5.48 2.62
N VAL A 75 -21.95 6.34 2.61
CA VAL A 75 -20.79 6.22 3.51
C VAL A 75 -21.03 6.82 4.91
N ASN A 76 -22.19 7.48 5.13
CA ASN A 76 -22.52 8.17 6.39
C ASN A 76 -22.60 7.25 7.62
N GLY A 77 -22.62 5.94 7.42
CA GLY A 77 -22.62 4.94 8.49
C GLY A 77 -21.23 4.45 8.90
N LEU A 78 -20.15 4.92 8.24
CA LEU A 78 -18.76 4.71 8.66
C LEU A 78 -18.41 5.75 9.72
N ASP A 79 -17.80 5.33 10.84
CA ASP A 79 -17.37 6.26 11.88
C ASP A 79 -16.17 7.09 11.38
N ALA A 80 -16.31 8.42 11.38
CA ALA A 80 -15.25 9.33 10.94
C ALA A 80 -14.00 9.27 11.84
N ASN A 81 -14.11 8.75 13.06
CA ASN A 81 -12.99 8.59 13.99
C ASN A 81 -12.36 7.19 13.92
N GLU A 82 -12.96 6.25 13.19
CA GLU A 82 -12.46 4.88 13.05
C GLU A 82 -11.86 4.68 11.66
N GLU A 83 -10.60 5.04 11.50
CA GLU A 83 -9.90 4.97 10.21
C GLU A 83 -9.92 3.54 9.62
N ALA A 84 -9.89 2.51 10.47
CA ALA A 84 -9.95 1.12 10.03
C ALA A 84 -11.23 0.78 9.26
N GLU A 85 -12.37 1.42 9.57
CA GLU A 85 -13.61 1.24 8.82
C GLU A 85 -13.51 1.85 7.40
N TRP A 86 -12.91 3.03 7.27
CA TRP A 86 -12.69 3.66 5.96
C TRP A 86 -11.71 2.87 5.10
N GLN A 87 -10.59 2.44 5.68
CA GLN A 87 -9.61 1.59 5.00
C GLN A 87 -10.24 0.27 4.53
N ARG A 88 -11.07 -0.35 5.37
CA ARG A 88 -11.81 -1.57 5.01
C ARG A 88 -12.81 -1.31 3.88
N ALA A 89 -13.61 -0.25 3.97
CA ALA A 89 -14.59 0.08 2.95
C ALA A 89 -13.93 0.36 1.59
N TYR A 90 -12.79 1.07 1.60
CA TYR A 90 -11.98 1.29 0.41
C TYR A 90 -11.48 -0.02 -0.19
N LEU A 91 -10.89 -0.90 0.62
CA LEU A 91 -10.41 -2.21 0.18
C LEU A 91 -11.53 -3.02 -0.47
N VAL A 92 -12.68 -3.12 0.18
CA VAL A 92 -13.83 -3.87 -0.33
C VAL A 92 -14.27 -3.33 -1.70
N LEU A 93 -14.47 -2.01 -1.81
CA LEU A 93 -14.90 -1.39 -3.07
C LEU A 93 -13.84 -1.44 -4.17
N ALA A 94 -12.55 -1.40 -3.80
CA ALA A 94 -11.44 -1.60 -4.74
C ALA A 94 -11.46 -3.01 -5.35
N PHE A 95 -11.61 -4.04 -4.53
CA PHE A 95 -11.74 -5.42 -4.99
C PHE A 95 -13.01 -5.60 -5.84
N LEU A 96 -14.16 -5.12 -5.40
CA LEU A 96 -15.40 -5.21 -6.19
C LEU A 96 -15.28 -4.49 -7.54
N THR A 97 -14.64 -3.32 -7.57
CA THR A 97 -14.39 -2.57 -8.81
C THR A 97 -13.55 -3.39 -9.79
N HIS A 98 -12.40 -3.90 -9.36
CA HIS A 98 -11.52 -4.69 -10.21
C HIS A 98 -12.16 -6.01 -10.66
N ALA A 99 -12.89 -6.68 -9.77
CA ALA A 99 -13.61 -7.89 -10.09
C ALA A 99 -14.75 -7.65 -11.09
N TYR A 100 -15.41 -6.50 -11.03
CA TYR A 100 -16.42 -6.11 -12.00
C TYR A 100 -15.82 -5.87 -13.39
N ILE A 101 -14.75 -5.08 -13.44
CA ILE A 101 -14.05 -4.71 -14.68
C ILE A 101 -13.51 -5.98 -15.35
N TRP A 102 -12.72 -6.77 -14.62
CA TRP A 102 -11.90 -7.84 -15.19
C TRP A 102 -12.47 -9.26 -15.04
N GLY A 103 -13.43 -9.48 -14.13
CA GLY A 103 -13.97 -10.81 -13.83
C GLY A 103 -14.94 -11.39 -14.88
N GLY A 104 -15.09 -10.73 -16.04
CA GLY A 104 -15.89 -11.22 -17.17
C GLY A 104 -15.03 -11.61 -18.38
N LYS A 105 -15.66 -12.14 -19.43
CA LYS A 105 -14.95 -12.55 -20.68
C LYS A 105 -14.22 -11.40 -21.40
N LYS A 106 -14.70 -10.17 -21.23
CA LYS A 106 -14.13 -8.92 -21.75
C LYS A 106 -14.23 -7.88 -20.66
N ALA A 107 -13.32 -6.89 -20.64
CA ALA A 107 -13.40 -5.78 -19.70
C ALA A 107 -14.75 -5.05 -19.78
N GLU A 108 -15.26 -4.60 -18.64
CA GLU A 108 -16.42 -3.71 -18.56
C GLU A 108 -15.92 -2.28 -18.33
N ASP A 109 -16.42 -1.32 -19.10
CA ASP A 109 -15.91 0.06 -19.10
C ASP A 109 -16.84 1.05 -18.36
N LYS A 110 -18.00 0.58 -17.87
CA LYS A 110 -18.95 1.37 -17.08
C LYS A 110 -19.26 0.74 -15.71
N LEU A 111 -18.84 1.40 -14.64
CA LEU A 111 -19.02 0.94 -13.26
C LEU A 111 -20.40 1.40 -12.77
N PRO A 112 -21.20 0.55 -12.10
CA PRO A 112 -22.54 0.93 -11.66
C PRO A 112 -22.50 1.89 -10.46
N PRO A 113 -23.56 2.71 -10.26
CA PRO A 113 -23.65 3.64 -9.13
C PRO A 113 -23.53 3.01 -7.75
N SER A 114 -23.88 1.71 -7.62
CA SER A 114 -23.75 0.94 -6.38
C SER A 114 -22.32 0.80 -5.89
N ILE A 115 -21.33 0.92 -6.80
CA ILE A 115 -19.91 0.91 -6.48
C ILE A 115 -19.32 2.31 -6.67
N SER A 116 -19.59 2.97 -7.80
CA SER A 116 -18.95 4.24 -8.16
C SER A 116 -19.15 5.35 -7.13
N ARG A 117 -20.38 5.55 -6.65
CA ARG A 117 -20.70 6.64 -5.71
C ARG A 117 -19.96 6.50 -4.38
N PRO A 118 -20.14 5.40 -3.61
CA PRO A 118 -19.45 5.25 -2.34
C PRO A 118 -17.93 5.18 -2.53
N PHE A 119 -17.45 4.58 -3.62
CA PHE A 119 -16.02 4.43 -3.81
C PHE A 119 -15.33 5.77 -4.07
N VAL A 120 -15.92 6.65 -4.88
CA VAL A 120 -15.40 8.01 -5.10
C VAL A 120 -15.39 8.81 -3.79
N GLU A 121 -16.43 8.69 -2.97
CA GLU A 121 -16.56 9.41 -1.71
C GLU A 121 -15.52 8.93 -0.66
N ILE A 122 -15.39 7.61 -0.48
CA ILE A 122 -14.36 7.01 0.40
C ILE A 122 -12.96 7.33 -0.10
N SER A 123 -12.74 7.30 -1.41
CA SER A 123 -11.46 7.63 -2.02
C SER A 123 -11.08 9.08 -1.79
N ALA A 124 -12.04 10.01 -1.87
CA ALA A 124 -11.81 11.41 -1.52
C ALA A 124 -11.50 11.59 -0.03
N HIS A 125 -12.18 10.87 0.87
CA HIS A 125 -11.90 10.91 2.30
C HIS A 125 -10.48 10.41 2.65
N LEU A 126 -10.02 9.35 1.99
CA LEU A 126 -8.70 8.76 2.21
C LEU A 126 -7.59 9.38 1.35
N GLU A 127 -7.92 10.38 0.51
CA GLU A 127 -7.00 11.00 -0.44
C GLU A 127 -6.32 9.99 -1.39
N LEU A 128 -7.05 8.95 -1.78
CA LEU A 128 -6.60 7.91 -2.70
C LEU A 128 -7.39 7.94 -4.01
N PRO A 129 -6.84 7.43 -5.13
CA PRO A 129 -7.64 7.23 -6.34
C PRO A 129 -8.63 6.07 -6.14
N PRO A 130 -9.86 6.12 -6.68
CA PRO A 130 -10.83 5.00 -6.59
C PRO A 130 -10.43 3.80 -7.46
N CYS A 131 -9.35 3.10 -7.09
CA CYS A 131 -8.77 1.95 -7.76
C CYS A 131 -8.10 1.02 -6.72
N ALA A 132 -7.85 -0.25 -7.05
CA ALA A 132 -7.10 -1.15 -6.16
C ALA A 132 -5.61 -0.78 -6.13
N THR A 133 -5.28 0.13 -5.21
CA THR A 133 -3.91 0.55 -4.89
C THR A 133 -3.19 -0.48 -4.04
N TYR A 134 -1.87 -0.32 -3.91
CA TYR A 134 -1.03 -1.14 -3.03
C TYR A 134 -1.53 -1.16 -1.58
N ALA A 135 -2.09 -0.04 -1.09
CA ALA A 135 -2.69 0.03 0.25
C ALA A 135 -3.84 -0.97 0.41
N ALA A 136 -4.81 -0.97 -0.51
CA ALA A 136 -5.92 -1.93 -0.49
C ALA A 136 -5.48 -3.37 -0.73
N LEU A 137 -4.52 -3.60 -1.62
CA LEU A 137 -4.12 -4.96 -2.00
C LEU A 137 -3.21 -5.63 -0.96
N ASN A 138 -2.41 -4.84 -0.23
CA ASN A 138 -1.38 -5.34 0.70
C ASN A 138 -1.57 -4.78 2.11
N LEU A 139 -1.34 -3.47 2.33
CA LEU A 139 -1.26 -2.88 3.67
C LEU A 139 -2.52 -3.13 4.52
N TRP A 140 -3.69 -3.13 3.89
CA TRP A 140 -4.98 -3.32 4.56
C TRP A 140 -5.58 -4.71 4.35
N ASN A 141 -4.87 -5.61 3.67
CA ASN A 141 -5.36 -6.92 3.25
C ASN A 141 -4.52 -8.07 3.79
N PHE A 142 -4.22 -8.07 5.08
CA PHE A 142 -3.51 -9.18 5.70
C PHE A 142 -4.04 -9.52 7.08
N THR A 143 -3.78 -10.75 7.49
CA THR A 143 -4.03 -11.26 8.83
C THR A 143 -2.97 -12.30 9.16
N THR A 144 -2.94 -12.77 10.39
CA THR A 144 -1.99 -13.78 10.85
C THR A 144 -2.64 -15.16 10.94
N LYS A 145 -1.82 -16.22 11.00
CA LYS A 145 -2.31 -17.56 11.37
C LYS A 145 -3.13 -17.48 12.66
N PRO A 146 -4.30 -18.15 12.73
CA PRO A 146 -4.99 -18.34 13.99
C PRO A 146 -4.12 -19.21 14.90
N SER A 147 -3.49 -18.63 15.91
CA SER A 147 -2.85 -19.38 17.01
C SER A 147 -3.64 -19.18 18.30
N GLU A 148 -3.67 -20.23 19.13
CA GLU A 148 -4.26 -20.19 20.48
C GLU A 148 -3.40 -19.33 21.42
N ASP A 149 -2.07 -19.31 21.20
CA ASP A 149 -1.11 -18.45 21.89
C ASP A 149 -0.71 -17.29 20.97
N ASN A 150 -1.30 -16.12 21.21
CA ASN A 150 -1.29 -14.94 20.32
C ASN A 150 -0.29 -13.85 20.76
N GLU A 151 0.81 -14.22 21.42
CA GLU A 151 1.82 -13.25 21.81
C GLU A 151 3.06 -13.44 20.92
N ASP A 152 3.33 -12.42 20.09
CA ASP A 152 4.48 -12.26 19.18
C ASP A 152 4.54 -13.11 17.90
N ILE A 153 3.52 -12.98 17.03
CA ILE A 153 3.63 -13.45 15.65
C ILE A 153 4.57 -12.54 14.85
N ASP A 154 5.65 -13.13 14.33
CA ASP A 154 6.60 -12.44 13.44
C ASP A 154 5.98 -12.13 12.07
N LEU A 155 5.70 -10.84 11.83
CA LEU A 155 5.16 -10.33 10.57
C LEU A 155 6.21 -10.26 9.46
N THR A 156 7.51 -10.37 9.77
CA THR A 156 8.58 -10.39 8.75
C THR A 156 8.70 -11.75 8.06
N ASN A 157 7.97 -12.76 8.55
CA ASN A 157 7.88 -14.08 7.95
C ASN A 157 6.56 -14.28 7.18
N PRO A 158 6.57 -14.29 5.83
CA PRO A 158 5.40 -14.57 4.98
C PRO A 158 4.61 -15.85 5.32
N ASP A 159 5.22 -16.85 5.95
CA ASP A 159 4.52 -18.07 6.37
C ASP A 159 3.47 -17.83 7.45
N ASN A 160 3.62 -16.75 8.22
CA ASN A 160 2.71 -16.40 9.30
C ASN A 160 1.52 -15.57 8.81
N LEU A 161 1.54 -15.15 7.54
CA LEU A 161 0.62 -14.17 6.97
C LEU A 161 -0.37 -14.79 5.98
N TYR A 162 -1.59 -14.29 6.02
CA TYR A 162 -2.70 -14.63 5.13
C TYR A 162 -3.34 -13.35 4.62
N THR A 163 -4.00 -13.42 3.46
CA THR A 163 -4.82 -12.31 2.97
C THR A 163 -6.22 -12.37 3.58
N ILE A 164 -6.85 -11.22 3.81
CA ILE A 164 -8.25 -11.16 4.26
C ILE A 164 -9.18 -11.42 3.07
N ASN A 165 -8.86 -10.84 1.92
CA ASN A 165 -9.57 -10.98 0.67
C ASN A 165 -8.62 -11.35 -0.46
N SER A 166 -9.18 -12.08 -1.43
CA SER A 166 -8.46 -12.67 -2.54
C SER A 166 -9.40 -12.70 -3.74
N PHE A 167 -8.87 -12.42 -4.93
CA PHE A 167 -9.61 -12.51 -6.18
C PHE A 167 -9.71 -13.95 -6.68
N THR A 168 -8.68 -14.78 -6.51
CA THR A 168 -8.59 -16.13 -7.08
C THR A 168 -8.75 -17.23 -6.04
N GLY A 169 -8.51 -16.92 -4.77
CA GLY A 169 -8.42 -17.90 -3.68
C GLY A 169 -7.17 -18.77 -3.72
N THR A 170 -6.21 -18.49 -4.60
CA THR A 170 -5.01 -19.32 -4.79
C THR A 170 -3.92 -18.98 -3.77
N ASP A 171 -3.08 -19.97 -3.45
CA ASP A 171 -1.91 -19.73 -2.61
C ASP A 171 -0.91 -18.77 -3.27
N ASP A 172 -0.81 -18.80 -4.61
CA ASP A 172 0.00 -17.86 -5.38
C ASP A 172 -0.39 -16.39 -5.15
N GLU A 173 -1.70 -16.09 -5.12
CA GLU A 173 -2.17 -14.73 -4.87
C GLU A 173 -1.90 -14.33 -3.42
N ARG A 174 -2.22 -15.22 -2.47
CA ARG A 174 -1.89 -14.99 -1.05
C ARG A 174 -0.40 -14.68 -0.92
N TRP A 175 0.47 -15.52 -1.47
CA TRP A 175 1.92 -15.39 -1.36
C TRP A 175 2.45 -14.11 -1.98
N PHE A 176 2.00 -13.77 -3.19
CA PHE A 176 2.37 -12.54 -3.88
C PHE A 176 2.11 -11.30 -3.03
N LEU A 177 0.94 -11.23 -2.39
CA LEU A 177 0.54 -10.10 -1.57
C LEU A 177 1.26 -10.10 -0.21
N VAL A 178 1.30 -11.23 0.50
CA VAL A 178 1.89 -11.25 1.85
C VAL A 178 3.42 -11.17 1.88
N VAL A 179 4.12 -11.55 0.81
CA VAL A 179 5.57 -11.26 0.69
C VAL A 179 5.79 -9.75 0.73
N SER A 180 4.95 -8.98 0.05
CA SER A 180 5.02 -7.51 0.09
C SER A 180 4.72 -6.95 1.48
N VAL A 181 3.76 -7.53 2.21
CA VAL A 181 3.47 -7.17 3.61
C VAL A 181 4.64 -7.47 4.54
N ALA A 182 5.29 -8.62 4.39
CA ALA A 182 6.46 -8.99 5.19
C ALA A 182 7.65 -8.05 4.94
N MET A 183 7.82 -7.58 3.70
CA MET A 183 8.81 -6.54 3.37
C MET A 183 8.48 -5.22 4.08
N GLU A 184 7.22 -4.78 4.10
CA GLU A 184 6.81 -3.57 4.84
C GLU A 184 7.06 -3.69 6.34
N ALA A 185 6.76 -4.85 6.94
CA ALA A 185 7.06 -5.14 8.35
C ALA A 185 8.56 -5.10 8.64
N CYS A 186 9.38 -5.74 7.79
CA CYS A 186 10.84 -5.70 7.91
C CYS A 186 11.37 -4.27 7.77
N GLY A 187 10.81 -3.49 6.84
CA GLY A 187 11.16 -2.10 6.56
C GLY A 187 10.83 -1.11 7.67
N ALA A 188 10.05 -1.49 8.69
CA ALA A 188 9.78 -0.64 9.86
C ALA A 188 11.07 -0.09 10.50
N LYS A 189 12.10 -0.93 10.58
CA LYS A 189 13.41 -0.53 11.12
C LYS A 189 14.15 0.49 10.26
N MET A 190 13.92 0.50 8.94
CA MET A 190 14.51 1.48 8.03
C MET A 190 14.08 2.90 8.38
N ILE A 191 12.80 3.09 8.76
CA ILE A 191 12.29 4.40 9.19
C ILE A 191 13.10 4.90 10.40
N ARG A 192 13.34 4.05 11.39
CA ARG A 192 14.14 4.43 12.56
C ARG A 192 15.56 4.82 12.17
N LEU A 193 16.22 3.99 11.35
CA LEU A 193 17.59 4.23 10.91
C LEU A 193 17.73 5.56 10.16
N VAL A 194 16.77 5.89 9.29
CA VAL A 194 16.75 7.14 8.52
C VAL A 194 16.61 8.33 9.46
N LEU A 195 15.66 8.28 10.40
CA LEU A 195 15.43 9.39 11.32
C LEU A 195 16.60 9.60 12.29
N ASP A 196 17.16 8.51 12.84
CA ASP A 196 18.34 8.58 13.70
C ASP A 196 19.56 9.14 12.94
N SER A 197 19.67 8.86 11.63
CA SER A 197 20.71 9.45 10.77
C SER A 197 20.51 10.96 10.60
N ILE A 198 19.28 11.41 10.32
CA ILE A 198 18.94 12.84 10.22
C ILE A 198 19.25 13.58 11.53
N VAL A 199 18.85 13.01 12.66
CA VAL A 199 19.14 13.56 13.99
C VAL A 199 20.64 13.66 14.23
N THR A 200 21.40 12.60 13.92
CA THR A 200 22.86 12.57 14.08
C THR A 200 23.56 13.64 13.23
N ILE A 201 23.07 13.91 12.02
CA ILE A 201 23.57 15.00 11.17
C ILE A 201 23.26 16.38 11.79
N ASN A 202 22.02 16.58 12.25
CA ASN A 202 21.52 17.87 12.76
C ASN A 202 22.00 18.24 14.17
N MET A 203 22.40 17.27 15.01
CA MET A 203 22.94 17.54 16.35
C MET A 203 24.18 18.45 16.34
N THR A 204 24.80 18.68 15.19
CA THR A 204 26.03 19.48 15.09
C THR A 204 25.84 20.88 14.52
N THR A 205 24.74 21.19 13.83
CA THR A 205 24.48 22.55 13.33
C THR A 205 24.19 23.55 14.45
N ASN A 206 23.81 23.06 15.64
CA ASN A 206 23.53 23.91 16.81
C ASN A 206 24.74 24.16 17.72
N ASN A 207 25.91 23.56 17.43
CA ASN A 207 27.12 23.67 18.25
C ASN A 207 28.29 24.36 17.52
N THR A 208 28.04 25.10 16.43
CA THR A 208 29.05 25.98 15.82
C THR A 208 29.14 27.29 16.59
N SER A 209 29.68 27.22 17.80
CA SER A 209 30.46 28.33 18.35
C SER A 209 31.89 28.08 17.90
N GLU A 210 32.42 28.99 17.09
CA GLU A 210 33.80 29.01 16.62
C GLU A 210 34.76 29.16 17.81
N ASP A 211 35.24 28.06 18.40
CA ASP A 211 36.63 27.95 18.88
C ASP A 211 36.92 26.54 19.44
N ASP A 212 38.17 26.12 19.24
CA ASP A 212 38.87 24.99 19.85
C ASP A 212 38.56 23.53 19.42
N GLY A 213 39.51 22.96 18.64
CA GLY A 213 40.07 21.61 18.88
C GLY A 213 39.19 20.37 18.73
N ASN A 214 38.02 20.44 18.11
CA ASN A 214 36.96 19.45 18.23
C ASN A 214 37.06 18.17 17.33
N THR A 215 38.25 17.58 17.21
CA THR A 215 38.50 16.39 16.37
C THR A 215 37.76 15.14 16.87
N ASP A 216 37.60 14.98 18.19
CA ASP A 216 36.96 13.80 18.82
C ASP A 216 35.45 13.71 18.58
N ILE A 217 34.72 14.83 18.62
CA ILE A 217 33.27 14.84 18.38
C ILE A 217 32.96 14.56 16.90
N SER A 218 33.78 15.09 15.98
CA SER A 218 33.63 14.85 14.55
C SER A 218 33.89 13.37 14.19
N SER A 219 34.87 12.75 14.85
CA SER A 219 35.23 11.36 14.66
C SER A 219 34.14 10.42 15.20
N ASN A 220 33.60 10.71 16.38
CA ASN A 220 32.50 9.92 16.97
C ASN A 220 31.22 9.97 16.10
N ARG A 221 30.86 11.13 15.57
CA ARG A 221 29.72 11.27 14.65
C ARG A 221 29.88 10.42 13.40
N ASN A 222 31.04 10.48 12.75
CA ASN A 222 31.27 9.71 11.53
C ASN A 222 31.16 8.21 11.81
N VAL A 223 31.65 7.74 12.97
CA VAL A 223 31.47 6.35 13.41
C VAL A 223 30.00 5.99 13.60
N ILE A 224 29.19 6.86 14.23
CA ILE A 224 27.74 6.62 14.41
C ILE A 224 27.04 6.56 13.05
N LEU A 225 27.30 7.51 12.15
CA LEU A 225 26.70 7.54 10.81
C LEU A 225 27.11 6.31 9.99
N THR A 226 28.37 5.92 10.02
CA THR A 226 28.84 4.69 9.36
C THR A 226 28.09 3.46 9.90
N ASN A 227 27.88 3.37 11.20
CA ASN A 227 27.11 2.26 11.79
C ASN A 227 25.65 2.28 11.34
N LEU A 228 24.98 3.44 11.35
CA LEU A 228 23.60 3.57 10.88
C LEU A 228 23.46 3.17 9.40
N LEU A 229 24.37 3.62 8.54
CA LEU A 229 24.39 3.24 7.11
C LEU A 229 24.65 1.74 6.92
N ASN A 230 25.53 1.14 7.73
CA ASN A 230 25.76 -0.31 7.70
C ASN A 230 24.49 -1.09 8.09
N GLU A 231 23.76 -0.64 9.11
CA GLU A 231 22.48 -1.26 9.49
C GLU A 231 21.39 -1.06 8.42
N MET A 232 21.38 0.07 7.70
CA MET A 232 20.51 0.25 6.53
C MET A 232 20.84 -0.75 5.43
N GLY A 233 22.13 -0.98 5.16
CA GLY A 233 22.59 -1.99 4.20
C GLY A 233 22.07 -3.39 4.56
N LYS A 234 22.23 -3.81 5.82
CA LYS A 234 21.68 -5.08 6.32
C LYS A 234 20.16 -5.17 6.16
N CYS A 235 19.44 -4.07 6.43
CA CYS A 235 18.00 -4.02 6.22
C CYS A 235 17.62 -4.26 4.75
N ILE A 236 18.36 -3.67 3.80
CA ILE A 236 18.14 -3.87 2.36
C ILE A 236 18.42 -5.32 1.97
N ASP A 237 19.49 -5.93 2.49
CA ASP A 237 19.81 -7.35 2.26
C ASP A 237 18.68 -8.27 2.76
N GLU A 238 18.15 -8.01 3.97
CA GLU A 238 17.01 -8.75 4.52
C GLU A 238 15.74 -8.59 3.66
N LEU A 239 15.44 -7.38 3.18
CA LEU A 239 14.34 -7.15 2.25
C LEU A 239 14.53 -7.93 0.95
N GLY A 240 15.77 -8.01 0.45
CA GLY A 240 16.16 -8.84 -0.70
C GLY A 240 15.86 -10.31 -0.47
N HIS A 241 16.25 -10.86 0.69
CA HIS A 241 15.95 -12.24 1.04
C HIS A 241 14.46 -12.53 1.16
N ILE A 242 13.66 -11.62 1.74
CA ILE A 242 12.19 -11.76 1.78
C ILE A 242 11.61 -11.74 0.37
N LEU A 243 12.09 -10.85 -0.51
CA LEU A 243 11.64 -10.77 -1.91
C LEU A 243 11.98 -12.05 -2.70
N GLU A 244 13.15 -12.66 -2.49
CA GLU A 244 13.53 -13.94 -3.11
C GLU A 244 12.56 -15.07 -2.76
N ARG A 245 11.90 -15.00 -1.61
CA ARG A 245 10.86 -15.98 -1.23
C ARG A 245 9.66 -15.98 -2.17
N MET A 246 9.48 -14.95 -3.00
CA MET A 246 8.44 -14.93 -4.05
C MET A 246 8.49 -16.21 -4.91
N TYR A 247 9.69 -16.72 -5.22
CA TYR A 247 9.88 -17.93 -6.02
C TYR A 247 9.42 -19.23 -5.34
N GLU A 248 9.17 -19.21 -4.02
CA GLU A 248 8.77 -20.41 -3.27
C GLU A 248 7.35 -20.87 -3.61
N ARG A 249 6.40 -19.93 -3.78
CA ARG A 249 4.96 -20.24 -3.89
C ARG A 249 4.17 -19.35 -4.84
N ASN A 250 4.82 -18.57 -5.68
CA ASN A 250 4.16 -17.78 -6.72
C ASN A 250 4.61 -18.27 -8.10
N ASP A 251 3.83 -19.17 -8.70
CA ASP A 251 4.10 -19.68 -10.04
C ASP A 251 3.95 -18.56 -11.09
N PRO A 252 4.97 -18.34 -11.94
CA PRO A 252 4.93 -17.26 -12.93
C PRO A 252 3.75 -17.34 -13.91
N MET A 253 3.29 -18.55 -14.26
CA MET A 253 2.18 -18.73 -15.20
C MET A 253 0.83 -18.46 -14.53
N THR A 254 0.66 -18.94 -13.29
CA THR A 254 -0.50 -18.60 -12.46
C THR A 254 -0.57 -17.08 -12.25
N PHE A 255 0.54 -16.45 -11.86
CA PHE A 255 0.60 -15.00 -11.69
C PHE A 255 0.21 -14.26 -12.97
N TYR A 256 0.86 -14.58 -14.09
CA TYR A 256 0.69 -13.84 -15.33
C TYR A 256 -0.72 -13.97 -15.90
N HIS A 257 -1.31 -15.17 -15.87
CA HIS A 257 -2.58 -15.45 -16.53
C HIS A 257 -3.81 -15.34 -15.62
N GLN A 258 -3.68 -15.53 -14.31
CA GLN A 258 -4.83 -15.58 -13.40
C GLN A 258 -4.87 -14.37 -12.46
N ILE A 259 -3.72 -13.93 -11.93
CA ILE A 259 -3.67 -12.88 -10.89
C ILE A 259 -3.49 -11.50 -11.51
N ARG A 260 -2.45 -11.31 -12.32
CA ARG A 260 -2.07 -10.02 -12.92
C ARG A 260 -3.23 -9.32 -13.66
N PRO A 261 -4.10 -10.01 -14.42
CA PRO A 261 -5.24 -9.35 -15.07
C PRO A 261 -6.19 -8.67 -14.09
N LEU A 262 -6.39 -9.25 -12.90
CA LEU A 262 -7.29 -8.72 -11.87
C LEU A 262 -6.67 -7.53 -11.12
N LEU A 263 -5.34 -7.45 -11.05
CA LEU A 263 -4.61 -6.33 -10.44
C LEU A 263 -4.50 -5.10 -11.37
N ALA A 264 -4.87 -5.24 -12.63
CA ALA A 264 -4.65 -4.23 -13.63
C ALA A 264 -5.59 -3.02 -13.45
N GLY A 265 -5.06 -1.81 -13.61
CA GLY A 265 -5.87 -0.59 -13.61
C GLY A 265 -6.50 -0.32 -14.99
N SER A 266 -7.13 0.83 -15.17
CA SER A 266 -7.78 1.23 -16.42
C SER A 266 -6.92 2.10 -17.35
N LYS A 267 -5.78 2.62 -16.88
CA LYS A 267 -4.88 3.48 -17.66
C LYS A 267 -4.10 2.68 -18.70
N ASN A 268 -4.04 3.20 -19.94
CA ASN A 268 -3.33 2.57 -21.07
C ASN A 268 -3.85 1.17 -21.43
N MET A 269 -5.13 0.88 -21.20
CA MET A 269 -5.75 -0.43 -21.39
C MET A 269 -6.62 -0.56 -22.65
N ALA A 270 -6.34 0.22 -23.69
CA ALA A 270 -7.10 0.18 -24.94
C ALA A 270 -7.14 -1.24 -25.57
N ALA A 271 -6.01 -1.95 -25.57
CA ALA A 271 -5.92 -3.32 -26.10
C ALA A 271 -6.74 -4.34 -25.29
N ALA A 272 -7.02 -4.05 -24.01
CA ALA A 272 -7.83 -4.87 -23.12
C ALA A 272 -9.32 -4.48 -23.14
N GLY A 273 -9.70 -3.49 -23.95
CA GLY A 273 -11.08 -3.03 -24.10
C GLY A 273 -11.44 -1.76 -23.34
N LEU A 274 -10.47 -1.06 -22.73
CA LEU A 274 -10.67 0.18 -21.97
C LEU A 274 -9.93 1.37 -22.62
N PRO A 275 -10.32 1.82 -23.84
CA PRO A 275 -9.61 2.90 -24.54
C PRO A 275 -9.67 4.24 -23.81
N ASN A 276 -10.78 4.51 -23.11
CA ASN A 276 -11.00 5.75 -22.36
C ASN A 276 -10.77 5.56 -20.85
N GLY A 277 -10.26 4.40 -20.44
CA GLY A 277 -10.26 3.98 -19.04
C GLY A 277 -11.63 3.49 -18.59
N MET A 278 -12.05 3.95 -17.41
CA MET A 278 -13.25 3.47 -16.73
C MET A 278 -14.24 4.62 -16.47
N PHE A 279 -15.50 4.45 -16.83
CA PHE A 279 -16.56 5.39 -16.51
C PHE A 279 -17.17 5.08 -15.14
N TYR A 280 -17.10 6.05 -14.22
CA TYR A 280 -17.70 5.96 -12.90
C TYR A 280 -19.09 6.61 -12.95
N ASP A 281 -20.14 5.79 -13.02
CA ASP A 281 -21.52 6.25 -13.09
C ASP A 281 -21.98 6.70 -11.69
N THR A 282 -22.30 7.97 -11.53
CA THR A 282 -22.80 8.51 -10.25
C THR A 282 -24.32 8.52 -10.15
N GLY A 283 -25.02 7.95 -11.13
CA GLY A 283 -26.47 8.00 -11.27
C GLY A 283 -26.94 9.27 -11.99
N ASP A 284 -28.24 9.32 -12.31
CA ASP A 284 -28.91 10.50 -12.87
C ASP A 284 -28.27 11.07 -14.14
N ASN A 285 -27.77 10.17 -15.02
CA ASN A 285 -27.00 10.51 -16.23
C ASN A 285 -25.71 11.31 -15.97
N ASN A 286 -25.17 11.24 -14.76
CA ASN A 286 -23.92 11.89 -14.38
C ASN A 286 -22.81 10.87 -14.15
N GLY A 287 -21.56 11.24 -14.47
CA GLY A 287 -20.40 10.38 -14.27
C GLY A 287 -19.20 10.90 -15.04
N ARG A 288 -18.04 10.30 -14.82
CA ARG A 288 -16.78 10.73 -15.44
C ARG A 288 -15.92 9.55 -15.84
N TRP A 289 -15.16 9.74 -16.93
CA TRP A 289 -14.13 8.80 -17.36
C TRP A 289 -12.86 9.05 -16.55
N HIS A 290 -12.26 7.97 -16.05
CA HIS A 290 -11.03 8.01 -15.28
C HIS A 290 -10.04 6.96 -15.76
N GLN A 291 -8.76 7.32 -15.74
CA GLN A 291 -7.66 6.43 -16.08
C GLN A 291 -6.72 6.30 -14.89
N TYR A 292 -6.80 5.16 -14.21
CA TYR A 292 -5.94 4.82 -13.08
C TYR A 292 -5.01 3.68 -13.47
N SER A 293 -3.70 3.81 -13.21
CA SER A 293 -2.78 2.68 -13.11
C SER A 293 -3.29 1.62 -12.11
N GLY A 294 -2.88 0.37 -12.26
CA GLY A 294 -3.22 -0.67 -11.29
C GLY A 294 -2.37 -0.61 -10.03
N GLY A 295 -2.62 -1.52 -9.10
CA GLY A 295 -1.77 -1.74 -7.94
C GLY A 295 -0.36 -2.18 -8.36
N SER A 296 0.65 -1.63 -7.70
CA SER A 296 2.06 -1.96 -7.97
C SER A 296 2.90 -1.75 -6.72
N ASN A 297 3.90 -2.60 -6.51
CA ASN A 297 4.87 -2.44 -5.41
C ASN A 297 5.64 -1.12 -5.48
N ALA A 298 5.67 -0.44 -6.64
CA ALA A 298 6.23 0.91 -6.74
C ALA A 298 5.50 1.93 -5.83
N GLN A 299 4.22 1.67 -5.51
CA GLN A 299 3.38 2.49 -4.61
C GLN A 299 3.72 2.29 -3.13
N SER A 300 4.64 1.38 -2.80
CA SER A 300 5.20 1.24 -1.46
C SER A 300 5.95 2.50 -1.04
N SER A 301 5.55 3.09 0.09
CA SER A 301 6.30 4.22 0.68
C SER A 301 7.67 3.79 1.20
N LEU A 302 7.86 2.53 1.58
CA LEU A 302 9.17 2.03 2.02
C LEU A 302 10.22 2.12 0.92
N VAL A 303 9.87 1.71 -0.31
CA VAL A 303 10.79 1.80 -1.45
C VAL A 303 11.17 3.26 -1.72
N GLN A 304 10.19 4.16 -1.72
CA GLN A 304 10.42 5.59 -1.92
C GLN A 304 11.26 6.21 -0.78
N LEU A 305 11.02 5.80 0.47
CA LEU A 305 11.78 6.26 1.63
C LEU A 305 13.27 5.95 1.48
N ILE A 306 13.61 4.72 1.07
CA ILE A 306 15.01 4.30 0.89
C ILE A 306 15.69 5.14 -0.18
N ASP A 307 15.04 5.32 -1.33
CA ASP A 307 15.57 6.15 -2.42
C ASP A 307 15.78 7.61 -1.98
N ILE A 308 14.77 8.20 -1.33
CA ILE A 308 14.82 9.59 -0.86
C ILE A 308 15.92 9.77 0.19
N ALA A 309 16.01 8.86 1.17
CA ALA A 309 16.98 8.94 2.25
C ALA A 309 18.43 8.84 1.74
N LEU A 310 18.66 8.01 0.72
CA LEU A 310 19.98 7.82 0.10
C LEU A 310 20.26 8.80 -1.05
N GLY A 311 19.30 9.66 -1.40
CA GLY A 311 19.44 10.63 -2.49
C GLY A 311 19.51 9.98 -3.88
N ILE A 312 18.93 8.79 -4.06
CA ILE A 312 18.95 8.04 -5.32
C ILE A 312 17.98 8.70 -6.31
N GLN A 313 18.47 8.97 -7.52
CA GLN A 313 17.67 9.52 -8.62
C GLN A 313 17.57 8.50 -9.76
N HIS A 314 16.34 8.08 -10.05
CA HIS A 314 16.07 7.13 -11.12
C HIS A 314 15.77 7.87 -12.43
N ILE A 315 16.58 7.60 -13.45
CA ILE A 315 16.42 8.13 -14.82
C ILE A 315 15.60 7.13 -15.63
N ALA A 316 14.67 7.61 -16.46
CA ALA A 316 13.87 6.74 -17.32
C ALA A 316 14.74 6.03 -18.36
N SER A 317 14.82 4.71 -18.30
CA SER A 317 15.46 3.91 -19.34
C SER A 317 14.61 3.97 -20.62
N GLY A 318 14.90 4.89 -21.54
CA GLY A 318 14.25 4.95 -22.85
C GLY A 318 14.00 6.32 -23.46
N GLU A 319 14.22 7.42 -22.75
CA GLU A 319 14.19 8.76 -23.36
C GLU A 319 15.59 9.10 -23.88
N VAL A 320 15.72 9.17 -25.21
CA VAL A 320 16.90 9.76 -25.86
C VAL A 320 17.03 11.17 -25.31
N SER A 321 18.17 11.47 -24.71
CA SER A 321 18.47 12.74 -24.08
C SER A 321 18.43 13.86 -25.12
N ASP A 322 17.28 14.50 -25.25
CA ASP A 322 17.20 15.78 -25.92
C ASP A 322 16.33 16.74 -25.09
N LYS A 323 17.02 17.82 -24.67
CA LYS A 323 16.51 19.10 -24.15
C LYS A 323 16.38 19.24 -22.63
N THR A 324 17.37 19.96 -22.09
CA THR A 324 17.23 21.09 -21.14
C THR A 324 15.91 21.16 -20.37
N GLY A 325 15.86 20.48 -19.22
CA GLY A 325 14.80 20.61 -18.23
C GLY A 325 15.29 20.15 -16.86
N LYS A 326 15.10 20.98 -15.83
CA LYS A 326 15.60 20.83 -14.44
C LYS A 326 14.99 19.66 -13.64
N ASP A 327 14.39 18.66 -14.28
CA ASP A 327 13.61 17.65 -13.56
C ASP A 327 13.75 16.25 -14.19
N GLN A 328 14.74 15.51 -13.70
CA GLN A 328 15.18 14.20 -14.23
C GLN A 328 14.45 12.99 -13.58
N ARG A 329 13.42 13.20 -12.76
CA ARG A 329 12.67 12.07 -12.17
C ARG A 329 11.76 11.42 -13.22
N THR A 330 11.71 10.08 -13.24
CA THR A 330 10.75 9.31 -14.05
C THR A 330 9.30 9.73 -13.76
N ALA A 331 8.49 9.93 -14.82
CA ALA A 331 7.07 10.31 -14.69
C ALA A 331 6.26 9.30 -13.84
N PHE A 332 6.66 8.02 -13.86
CA PHE A 332 6.05 6.98 -13.02
C PHE A 332 6.32 7.22 -11.53
N MET A 333 7.57 7.48 -11.13
CA MET A 333 7.91 7.73 -9.72
C MET A 333 7.46 9.11 -9.20
N LYS A 334 7.03 10.03 -10.07
CA LYS A 334 6.36 11.27 -9.64
C LYS A 334 4.90 11.08 -9.26
N VAL A 335 4.20 10.16 -9.93
CA VAL A 335 2.75 9.95 -9.74
C VAL A 335 2.47 8.88 -8.69
N THR A 336 3.36 7.91 -8.56
CA THR A 336 3.21 6.79 -7.63
C THR A 336 3.15 7.20 -6.14
N PRO A 337 3.92 8.20 -5.65
CA PRO A 337 3.77 8.72 -4.29
C PRO A 337 2.37 9.30 -4.02
N LEU A 338 1.71 9.88 -5.03
CA LEU A 338 0.36 10.44 -4.92
C LEU A 338 -0.72 9.38 -4.61
N TRP A 339 -0.34 8.11 -4.68
CA TRP A 339 -1.25 6.97 -4.52
C TRP A 339 -0.95 6.18 -3.25
N SER A 340 -0.04 6.70 -2.43
CA SER A 340 0.22 6.22 -1.09
C SER A 340 -0.58 7.06 -0.09
N PRO A 341 -1.25 6.43 0.90
CA PRO A 341 -2.13 7.12 1.84
C PRO A 341 -1.38 8.07 2.80
N PHE A 342 -0.04 8.08 2.74
CA PHE A 342 0.84 8.85 3.61
C PHE A 342 1.25 10.21 3.00
N TRP A 343 0.70 10.57 1.85
CA TRP A 343 0.98 11.84 1.17
C TRP A 343 -0.26 12.74 1.18
N SER A 344 -0.34 13.65 2.15
CA SER A 344 -1.32 14.75 2.14
C SER A 344 -0.72 15.98 1.47
N PHE A 345 -1.49 16.64 0.59
CA PHE A 345 -1.09 17.93 0.01
C PHE A 345 -1.54 19.08 0.92
N GLU A 346 -0.59 19.73 1.61
CA GLU A 346 -0.71 21.16 1.92
C GLU A 346 0.15 21.95 0.92
N ASN A 347 -0.48 22.35 -0.19
CA ASN A 347 -0.43 23.67 -0.84
C ASN A 347 -1.08 23.66 -2.23
#